data_AF-G2GPJ3-F1
#
_entry.id   AF-G2GPJ3-F1
#
_cell.length_a   1.000
_cell.length_b   1.000
_cell.length_c   1.000
_cell.angle_alpha   90.00
_cell.angle_beta   90.00
_cell.angle_gamma   90.00
#
_symmetry.space_group_name_H-M   'P 1'
#
loop_
_entity.id
_entity.type
_entity.pdbx_description
1 polymer ?
#
loop_
_entity_poly.entity_id
_entity_poly.type
_entity_poly.pdbx_seq_one_letter_code
_entity_poly.pdbx_strand_id
1 'polypeptide(L)' 'TPRPAVEAVCELGDPIAVWPAVFHALWSGVLRVRLDEPLHERAVVCLARQEAEAA' A
#
# COMPACT_ATOMS: atom_id res chain seq x y z
N THR A 1 5.23 -13.96 1.55
CA THR A 1 5.33 -13.50 2.95
C THR A 1 4.99 -12.03 3.00
N PRO A 2 4.38 -11.51 4.07
CA PRO A 2 4.12 -10.07 4.20
C PRO A 2 5.46 -9.34 4.19
N ARG A 3 5.60 -8.30 3.36
CA ARG A 3 6.84 -7.54 3.23
C ARG A 3 6.58 -6.03 3.36
N PRO A 4 7.55 -5.27 3.90
CA PRO A 4 7.52 -3.82 3.92
C PRO A 4 7.19 -3.19 2.57
N ALA A 5 6.40 -2.10 2.58
CA ALA A 5 6.08 -1.35 1.36
C ALA A 5 7.35 -0.83 0.66
N VAL A 6 8.38 -0.41 1.41
CA VAL A 6 9.66 0.06 0.87
C VAL A 6 10.34 -0.97 -0.02
N GLU A 7 10.25 -2.26 0.30
CA GLU A 7 10.84 -3.31 -0.54
C GLU A 7 10.12 -3.40 -1.89
N ALA A 8 8.80 -3.38 -1.88
CA ALA A 8 8.00 -3.39 -3.11
C ALA A 8 8.17 -2.12 -3.94
N VAL A 9 8.33 -0.96 -3.30
CA VAL A 9 8.56 0.33 -3.96
C VAL A 9 9.90 0.33 -4.69
N CYS A 10 10.97 -0.09 -4.00
CA CYS A 10 12.31 -0.15 -4.58
C CYS A 10 12.41 -1.16 -5.75
N GLU A 11 11.61 -2.22 -5.75
CA GLU A 11 11.52 -3.17 -6.87
C GLU A 11 10.77 -2.59 -8.08
N LEU A 12 9.79 -1.71 -7.86
CA LEU A 12 8.94 -1.17 -8.91
C LEU A 12 9.61 0.00 -9.68
N GLY A 13 10.48 0.76 -9.02
CA GLY A 13 11.21 1.86 -9.66
C GLY A 13 11.76 2.89 -8.68
N ASP A 14 11.98 4.12 -9.17
CA ASP A 14 12.44 5.24 -8.35
C ASP A 14 11.43 5.53 -7.21
N PRO A 15 11.82 5.43 -5.93
CA PRO A 15 10.94 5.71 -4.81
C PRO A 15 10.25 7.08 -4.88
N ILE A 16 10.94 8.12 -5.37
CA ILE A 16 10.35 9.47 -5.50
C ILE A 16 9.16 9.46 -6.46
N ALA A 17 9.22 8.66 -7.53
CA ALA A 17 8.14 8.53 -8.51
C ALA A 17 7.06 7.54 -8.07
N VAL A 18 7.42 6.48 -7.35
CA VAL A 18 6.52 5.37 -7.00
C VAL A 18 5.67 5.68 -5.76
N TRP A 19 6.24 6.29 -4.71
CA TRP A 19 5.52 6.57 -3.47
C TRP A 19 4.21 7.35 -3.66
N PRO A 20 4.14 8.40 -4.51
CA PRO A 20 2.89 9.09 -4.79
C PRO A 20 1.75 8.16 -5.24
N ALA A 21 2.04 7.19 -6.12
CA ALA A 21 1.05 6.22 -6.58
C ALA A 21 0.62 5.26 -5.47
N VAL A 22 1.55 4.83 -4.61
CA VAL A 22 1.24 3.98 -3.45
C VAL A 22 0.36 4.71 -2.44
N PHE A 23 0.67 5.98 -2.12
CA PHE A 23 -0.18 6.80 -1.25
C PHE A 23 -1.56 7.03 -1.86
N HIS A 24 -1.63 7.28 -3.17
CA HIS A 24 -2.91 7.36 -3.88
C HIS A 24 -3.69 6.05 -3.78
N ALA A 25 -3.04 4.90 -3.97
CA ALA A 25 -3.68 3.58 -3.86
C ALA A 25 -4.19 3.27 -2.45
N LEU A 26 -3.47 3.72 -1.41
CA LEU A 26 -3.94 3.66 -0.02
C LEU A 26 -5.14 4.58 0.21
N TRP A 27 -5.06 5.83 -0.26
CA TRP A 27 -6.14 6.82 -0.12
C TRP A 27 -7.42 6.41 -0.85
N SER A 28 -7.29 5.85 -2.05
CA SER A 28 -8.41 5.35 -2.86
C SER A 28 -8.94 3.97 -2.42
N GLY A 29 -8.31 3.34 -1.43
CA GLY A 29 -8.75 2.05 -0.90
C GLY A 29 -8.41 0.85 -1.78
N VAL A 30 -7.57 1.00 -2.80
CA VAL A 30 -7.02 -0.12 -3.59
C VAL A 30 -6.06 -0.95 -2.73
N LEU A 31 -5.27 -0.27 -1.91
CA LEU A 31 -4.42 -0.88 -0.89
C LEU A 31 -5.00 -0.61 0.51
N ARG A 32 -4.71 -1.52 1.43
CA ARG A 32 -4.97 -1.38 2.86
C ARG A 32 -3.67 -1.56 3.63
N VAL A 33 -3.59 -0.86 4.74
CA VAL A 33 -2.50 -0.92 5.71
C VAL A 33 -3.12 -0.85 7.09
N ARG A 34 -2.51 -1.46 8.09
CA ARG A 34 -2.93 -1.22 9.47
C ARG A 34 -2.42 0.14 9.93
N LEU A 35 -3.30 0.92 10.54
CA LEU A 35 -3.00 2.26 11.05
C LEU A 35 -3.11 2.32 12.58
N ASP A 36 -2.90 1.18 13.26
CA ASP A 36 -2.67 1.17 14.71
C ASP A 36 -1.36 1.85 15.10
N GLU A 37 -0.45 2.00 14.12
CA GLU A 37 0.77 2.79 14.20
C GLU A 37 0.81 3.83 13.05
N PRO A 38 1.56 4.94 13.20
CA PRO A 38 1.72 5.92 12.12
C PRO A 38 2.27 5.30 10.84
N LEU A 39 1.74 5.73 9.69
CA LEU A 39 2.16 5.22 8.39
C LEU A 39 3.64 5.56 8.11
N HIS A 40 4.41 4.55 7.76
CA HIS A 40 5.82 4.68 7.37
C HIS A 40 6.19 3.66 6.30
N GLU A 41 7.36 3.81 5.69
CA GLU A 41 7.82 2.99 4.55
C GLU A 41 7.90 1.48 4.86
N ARG A 42 8.14 1.12 6.13
CA ARG A 42 8.17 -0.28 6.58
C ARG A 42 6.79 -0.92 6.81
N ALA A 43 5.71 -0.16 6.71
CA ALA A 43 4.37 -0.68 6.94
C ALA A 43 4.04 -1.73 5.86
N VAL A 44 3.32 -2.77 6.26
CA VAL A 44 2.91 -3.83 5.35
C VAL A 44 1.60 -3.43 4.68
N VAL A 45 1.63 -3.29 3.36
CA VAL A 45 0.45 -3.00 2.54
C VAL A 45 -0.09 -4.27 1.89
N CYS A 46 -1.41 -4.39 1.84
CA CYS A 46 -2.12 -5.49 1.20
C CYS A 46 -3.13 -4.94 0.19
N LEU A 47 -3.49 -5.73 -0.82
CA LEU A 47 -4.65 -5.40 -1.66
C LEU A 47 -5.91 -5.36 -0.79
N ALA A 48 -6.76 -4.35 -0.98
CA ALA A 48 -8.11 -4.44 -0.49
C ALA A 48 -8.78 -5.62 -1.19
N ARG A 49 -9.24 -6.61 -0.43
CA ARG A 49 -10.18 -7.58 -0.98
C ARG A 49 -11.39 -6.78 -1.44
N GLN A 50 -11.75 -6.85 -2.72
CA GLN A 50 -13.05 -6.37 -3.16
C GLN A 50 -14.07 -7.21 -2.40
N GLU A 51 -14.77 -6.61 -1.45
CA GLU A 51 -16.08 -7.14 -1.08
C GLU A 51 -16.87 -7.02 -2.37
N ALA A 52 -17.11 -8.18 -3.01
CA ALA A 52 -17.97 -8.26 -4.17
C ALA A 52 -19.22 -7.46 -3.85
N GLU A 53 -19.57 -6.52 -4.74
CA GLU A 53 -20.88 -5.88 -4.78
C GLU A 53 -21.96 -6.96 -4.63
N ALA A 54 -22.41 -7.14 -3.40
CA ALA A 54 -23.63 -7.84 -3.04
C ALA A 54 -24.47 -6.79 -2.31
N ALA A 55 -24.94 -5.82 -3.08
CA ALA A 55 -26.00 -4.90 -2.75
C ALA A 55 -27.08 -5.03 -3.82
#